data_AF-A0A6H1P0W5-F1
#
_entry.id   AF-A0A6H1P0W5-F1
#
_cell.length_a   1.000
_cell.length_b   1.000
_cell.length_c   1.000
_cell.angle_alpha   90.00
_cell.angle_beta   90.00
_cell.angle_gamma   90.00
#
_symmetry.space_group_name_H-M   'P 1'
#
loop_
_entity.id
_entity.type
_entity.pdbx_description
1 polymer ?
#
loop_
_entity_poly.entity_id
_entity_poly.type
_entity_poly.pdbx_seq_one_letter_code
_entity_poly.pdbx_strand_id
1 'polypeptide(L)'
;MPHFNKTINDRRKEVAELAANKALEIPILPSGYWFHHDLRDNFYYAIHLFAYCVDKELANNWSEEKREHAKKIALDMITKVLSLQMKDFHDPMYGHWPLNLGNHP
;
A
#
# COMPACT_ATOMS: atom_id res chain seq x y z
N MET A 1 3.93 -21.55 -31.28
CA MET A 1 4.29 -20.59 -30.21
C MET A 1 4.50 -21.37 -28.93
N PRO A 2 5.64 -21.27 -28.24
CA PRO A 2 5.83 -22.02 -27.01
C PRO A 2 5.00 -21.36 -25.90
N HIS A 3 4.00 -22.08 -25.40
CA HIS A 3 3.35 -21.75 -24.14
C HIS A 3 4.37 -21.97 -23.02
N PHE A 4 4.98 -20.89 -22.52
CA PHE A 4 5.76 -20.95 -21.29
C PHE A 4 4.81 -21.35 -20.15
N ASN A 5 5.03 -22.53 -19.56
CA ASN A 5 4.40 -22.91 -18.30
C ASN A 5 4.98 -21.99 -17.21
N LYS A 6 4.29 -20.88 -16.93
CA LYS A 6 4.61 -20.02 -15.79
C LYS A 6 4.46 -20.84 -14.51
N THR A 7 5.47 -20.77 -13.64
CA THR A 7 5.36 -21.36 -12.31
C THR A 7 4.42 -20.51 -11.44
N ILE A 8 3.92 -21.09 -10.35
CA ILE A 8 3.16 -20.33 -9.34
C ILE A 8 3.97 -19.13 -8.83
N ASN A 9 5.30 -19.27 -8.73
CA ASN A 9 6.18 -18.21 -8.28
C ASN A 9 6.26 -17.05 -9.28
N ASP A 10 6.32 -17.35 -10.58
CA ASP A 10 6.35 -16.32 -11.63
C ASP A 10 5.05 -15.53 -11.63
N ARG A 11 3.91 -16.22 -11.49
CA ARG A 11 2.61 -15.55 -11.38
C ARG A 11 2.52 -14.66 -10.14
N ARG A 12 3.05 -15.12 -9.00
CA ARG A 12 3.12 -14.33 -7.76
C ARG A 12 3.95 -13.06 -7.95
N LYS A 13 5.09 -13.15 -8.62
CA LYS A 13 5.95 -12.00 -8.97
C LYS A 13 5.19 -10.95 -9.78
N GLU A 14 4.52 -11.39 -10.84
CA GLU A 14 3.73 -10.51 -11.70
C GLU A 14 2.58 -9.81 -10.96
N VAL A 15 1.87 -10.53 -10.09
CA VAL A 15 0.79 -9.95 -9.29
C VAL A 15 1.33 -8.92 -8.30
N ALA A 16 2.45 -9.22 -7.63
CA ALA A 16 3.07 -8.29 -6.69
C ALA A 16 3.56 -7.01 -7.38
N GLU A 17 4.20 -7.16 -8.54
CA GLU A 17 4.61 -6.02 -9.38
C GLU A 17 3.41 -5.20 -9.84
N LEU A 18 2.35 -5.85 -10.34
CA LEU A 18 1.15 -5.17 -10.79
C LEU A 18 0.52 -4.35 -9.66
N ALA A 19 0.41 -4.92 -8.46
CA ALA A 19 -0.11 -4.24 -7.29
C ALA A 19 0.76 -3.03 -6.89
N ALA A 20 2.09 -3.18 -6.92
CA ALA A 20 3.02 -2.10 -6.59
C ALA A 20 2.97 -0.95 -7.60
N ASN A 21 2.96 -1.26 -8.90
CA ASN A 21 2.78 -0.26 -9.94
C ASN A 21 1.42 0.43 -9.81
N LYS A 22 0.35 -0.33 -9.54
CA LYS A 22 -0.98 0.25 -9.37
C LYS A 22 -1.07 1.20 -8.19
N ALA A 23 -0.40 0.89 -7.07
CA ALA A 23 -0.32 1.78 -5.92
C ALA A 23 0.32 3.13 -6.27
N LEU A 24 1.37 3.14 -7.10
CA LEU A 24 2.06 4.36 -7.52
C LEU A 24 1.28 5.21 -8.54
N GLU A 25 0.34 4.60 -9.27
CA GLU A 25 -0.53 5.33 -10.19
C GLU A 25 -1.64 6.11 -9.47
N ILE A 26 -1.94 5.78 -8.21
CA ILE A 26 -3.03 6.43 -7.48
C ILE A 26 -2.55 7.80 -6.98
N PRO A 27 -3.24 8.89 -7.33
CA PRO A 27 -2.87 10.21 -6.86
C PRO A 27 -3.08 10.32 -5.35
N ILE A 28 -2.11 10.92 -4.66
CA ILE A 28 -2.30 11.32 -3.26
C ILE A 28 -3.16 12.58 -3.26
N LEU A 29 -4.32 12.52 -2.58
CA LEU A 29 -5.24 13.63 -2.44
C LEU A 29 -4.64 14.74 -1.55
N PRO A 30 -5.14 15.99 -1.59
CA PRO A 30 -4.61 17.08 -0.76
C PRO A 30 -4.54 16.78 0.75
N SER A 31 -5.45 15.94 1.26
CA SER A 31 -5.43 15.40 2.63
C SER A 31 -4.19 14.54 2.97
N GLY A 32 -3.46 14.06 1.96
CA GLY A 32 -2.36 13.13 2.12
C GLY A 32 -2.72 11.64 2.09
N TYR A 33 -3.98 11.26 1.85
CA TYR A 33 -4.44 9.88 1.63
C TYR A 33 -4.68 9.59 0.14
N TRP A 34 -4.70 8.32 -0.27
CA TRP A 34 -5.16 7.90 -1.60
C TRP A 34 -6.69 7.88 -1.70
N PHE A 35 -7.34 7.42 -0.64
CA PHE A 35 -8.79 7.20 -0.61
C PHE A 35 -9.40 7.75 0.67
N HIS A 36 -10.62 8.27 0.56
CA HIS A 36 -11.41 8.71 1.73
C HIS A 36 -12.60 7.80 2.03
N HIS A 37 -13.09 7.06 1.04
CA HIS A 37 -14.30 6.27 1.17
C HIS A 37 -14.09 5.00 2.02
N ASP A 38 -12.92 4.39 1.93
CA ASP A 38 -12.50 3.26 2.77
C ASP A 38 -11.02 3.39 3.16
N LEU A 39 -10.76 3.56 4.45
CA LEU A 39 -9.41 3.67 5.00
C LEU A 39 -8.57 2.42 4.70
N ARG A 40 -9.21 1.24 4.64
CA ARG A 40 -8.50 -0.03 4.45
C ARG A 40 -7.82 -0.09 3.10
N ASP A 41 -8.39 0.55 2.07
CA ASP A 41 -7.77 0.61 0.76
C ASP A 41 -6.42 1.31 0.84
N ASN A 42 -6.31 2.41 1.59
CA ASN A 42 -5.01 3.04 1.83
C ASN A 42 -4.00 2.07 2.44
N PHE A 43 -4.42 1.27 3.42
CA PHE A 43 -3.55 0.30 4.06
C PHE A 43 -3.15 -0.85 3.13
N TYR A 44 -4.10 -1.43 2.38
CA TYR A 44 -3.85 -2.58 1.52
C TYR A 44 -2.92 -2.23 0.35
N TYR A 45 -3.15 -1.09 -0.32
CA TYR A 45 -2.22 -0.63 -1.35
C TYR A 45 -0.84 -0.35 -0.77
N ALA A 46 -0.76 0.26 0.42
CA ALA A 46 0.51 0.63 1.02
C ALA A 46 1.30 -0.60 1.48
N ILE A 47 0.67 -1.59 2.11
CA ILE A 47 1.38 -2.78 2.59
C ILE A 47 1.87 -3.66 1.43
N HIS A 48 1.12 -3.75 0.33
CA HIS A 48 1.57 -4.45 -0.87
C HIS A 48 2.71 -3.71 -1.59
N LEU A 49 2.63 -2.38 -1.70
CA LEU A 49 3.73 -1.57 -2.23
C LEU A 49 4.99 -1.72 -1.38
N PHE A 50 4.86 -1.66 -0.06
CA PHE A 50 5.97 -1.83 0.87
C PHE A 50 6.60 -3.22 0.74
N ALA A 51 5.76 -4.28 0.75
CA ALA A 51 6.22 -5.66 0.62
C ALA A 51 7.01 -5.89 -0.68
N TYR A 52 6.55 -5.33 -1.80
CA TYR A 52 7.29 -5.38 -3.06
C TYR A 52 8.64 -4.66 -2.94
N CYS A 53 8.68 -3.47 -2.33
CA CYS A 53 9.90 -2.66 -2.22
C CYS A 53 10.98 -3.28 -1.34
N VAL A 54 10.63 -4.06 -0.32
CA VAL A 54 11.61 -4.68 0.59
C VAL A 54 12.12 -6.03 0.11
N ASP A 55 11.38 -6.69 -0.78
CA ASP A 55 11.79 -7.95 -1.39
C ASP A 55 12.63 -7.70 -2.64
N LYS A 56 13.96 -7.86 -2.50
CA LYS A 56 14.92 -7.63 -3.59
C LYS A 56 14.78 -8.63 -4.74
N GLU A 57 14.20 -9.81 -4.50
CA GLU A 57 13.96 -10.79 -5.56
C GLU A 57 12.71 -10.47 -6.38
N LEU A 58 11.72 -9.81 -5.76
CA LEU A 58 10.51 -9.32 -6.43
C LEU A 58 10.79 -8.02 -7.18
N ALA A 59 11.35 -7.01 -6.51
CA ALA A 59 11.61 -5.69 -7.08
C ALA A 59 12.92 -5.58 -7.87
N ASN A 60 13.41 -6.69 -8.43
CA ASN A 60 14.68 -6.73 -9.15
C ASN A 60 14.69 -5.89 -10.44
N ASN A 61 13.52 -5.49 -10.91
CA ASN A 61 13.33 -4.70 -12.13
C ASN A 61 13.17 -3.19 -11.86
N TRP A 62 13.14 -2.77 -10.59
CA TRP A 62 13.12 -1.36 -10.22
C TRP A 62 14.53 -0.88 -9.88
N SER A 63 14.84 0.36 -10.28
CA SER A 63 16.05 1.03 -9.79
C SER A 63 15.98 1.21 -8.26
N GLU A 64 17.15 1.31 -7.63
CA GLU A 64 17.26 1.58 -6.19
C GLU A 64 16.48 2.84 -5.80
N GLU A 65 16.63 3.91 -6.59
CA GLU A 65 15.95 5.19 -6.38
C GLU A 65 14.42 5.05 -6.44
N LYS A 66 13.90 4.37 -7.47
CA LYS A 66 12.46 4.12 -7.60
C LYS A 66 11.94 3.33 -6.41
N ARG A 67 12.68 2.31 -5.98
CA ARG A 67 12.31 1.44 -4.87
C ARG A 67 12.29 2.18 -3.53
N GLU A 68 13.31 2.98 -3.23
CA GLU A 68 13.33 3.78 -2.00
C GLU A 68 12.26 4.88 -1.99
N HIS A 69 12.00 5.53 -3.13
CA HIS A 69 10.91 6.49 -3.26
C HIS A 69 9.54 5.84 -3.00
N ALA A 70 9.26 4.71 -3.65
CA ALA A 70 8.03 3.97 -3.49
C ALA A 70 7.84 3.44 -2.06
N LYS A 71 8.91 2.93 -1.45
CA LYS A 71 8.93 2.50 -0.04
C LYS A 71 8.60 3.65 0.90
N LYS A 72 9.13 4.86 0.65
CA LYS A 72 8.79 6.04 1.43
C LYS A 72 7.31 6.38 1.34
N ILE A 73 6.73 6.39 0.13
CA ILE A 73 5.29 6.62 -0.07
C ILE A 73 4.46 5.61 0.73
N ALA A 74 4.81 4.32 0.64
CA ALA A 74 4.12 3.27 1.35
C ALA A 74 4.19 3.44 2.87
N LEU A 75 5.38 3.73 3.42
CA LEU A 75 5.58 3.96 4.85
C LEU A 75 4.83 5.20 5.36
N ASP A 76 4.84 6.28 4.58
CA ASP A 76 4.11 7.51 4.92
C ASP A 76 2.59 7.21 5.00
N MET A 77 2.05 6.43 4.06
CA MET A 77 0.64 6.04 4.06
C MET A 77 0.30 5.09 5.22
N ILE A 78 1.10 4.05 5.46
CA ILE A 78 0.92 3.11 6.59
C ILE A 78 0.90 3.89 7.91
N THR A 79 1.85 4.79 8.09
CA THR A 79 1.97 5.59 9.32
C THR A 79 0.73 6.46 9.54
N LYS A 80 0.26 7.14 8.49
CA LYS A 80 -0.98 7.94 8.55
C LYS A 80 -2.19 7.09 8.92
N VAL A 81 -2.38 5.95 8.25
CA VAL A 81 -3.51 5.05 8.51
C VAL A 81 -3.49 4.55 9.96
N LEU A 82 -2.34 4.05 10.43
CA LEU A 82 -2.21 3.56 11.80
C LEU A 82 -2.41 4.67 12.84
N SER A 83 -2.06 5.92 12.50
CA SER A 83 -2.24 7.06 13.41
C SER A 83 -3.70 7.38 13.73
N LEU A 84 -4.63 6.98 12.86
CA LEU A 84 -6.08 7.19 13.00
C LEU A 84 -6.78 6.19 13.94
N GLN A 85 -6.06 5.21 14.48
CA GLN A 85 -6.66 4.29 15.46
C GLN A 85 -7.14 5.07 16.68
N MET A 86 -8.32 4.73 17.21
CA MET A 86 -8.79 5.25 18.49
C MET A 86 -7.90 4.72 19.62
N LYS A 87 -7.14 5.62 20.26
CA LYS A 87 -6.14 5.26 21.28
C LYS A 87 -6.63 5.43 22.72
N ASP A 88 -7.75 6.10 22.93
CA ASP A 88 -8.34 6.26 24.25
C ASP A 88 -8.99 4.94 24.68
N PHE A 89 -8.49 4.34 25.74
CA PHE A 89 -8.97 3.07 26.26
C PHE A 89 -10.35 3.16 26.94
N HIS A 90 -10.80 4.39 27.26
CA HIS A 90 -12.14 4.64 27.77
C HIS A 90 -13.18 4.80 26.65
N ASP A 91 -12.74 5.01 25.41
CA ASP A 91 -13.63 5.12 24.26
C ASP A 91 -14.19 3.74 23.89
N PRO A 92 -15.51 3.58 23.69
CA PRO A 92 -16.10 2.33 23.22
C PRO A 92 -15.51 1.80 21.89
N MET A 93 -14.91 2.69 21.11
CA MET A 93 -14.24 2.40 19.84
C MET A 93 -12.74 2.19 20.00
N TYR A 94 -12.19 2.04 21.21
CA TYR A 94 -10.77 1.76 21.43
C TYR A 94 -10.25 0.64 20.50
N GLY A 95 -9.15 0.93 19.80
CA GLY A 95 -8.54 -0.01 18.87
C GLY A 95 -9.18 -0.04 17.47
N HIS A 96 -10.32 0.61 17.26
CA HIS A 96 -10.94 0.72 15.94
C HIS A 96 -10.36 1.87 15.12
N TRP A 97 -10.53 1.77 13.79
CA TRP A 97 -10.23 2.83 12.85
C TRP A 97 -11.51 3.39 12.22
N PRO A 98 -11.55 4.70 11.91
CA PRO A 98 -12.62 5.24 11.07
C PRO A 98 -12.51 4.67 9.66
N LEU A 99 -13.56 3.99 9.17
CA LEU A 99 -13.53 3.40 7.83
C LEU A 99 -13.74 4.46 6.74
N ASN A 100 -14.63 5.42 6.94
CA ASN A 100 -14.87 6.51 5.99
C ASN A 100 -14.33 7.81 6.58
N LEU A 101 -13.41 8.45 5.85
CA LEU A 101 -12.76 9.70 6.26
C LEU A 101 -13.55 10.95 5.83
N GLY A 102 -14.54 10.81 4.95
CA GLY A 102 -15.29 11.93 4.40
C GLY A 102 -14.44 12.86 3.54
N ASN A 103 -14.97 14.05 3.21
CA ASN A 103 -14.30 15.00 2.33
C ASN A 103 -13.16 15.78 3.02
N HIS A 104 -13.14 15.76 4.36
CA HIS A 104 -12.18 16.49 5.19
C HIS A 104 -11.67 15.57 6.32
N PRO A 105 -10.77 14.61 5.98
CA PRO A 105 -10.16 13.68 6.92
C PRO A 105 -9.37 14.34 8.05
#